data_AF-A0A1U7NJA2-F1
#
_entry.id   AF-A0A1U7NJA2-F1
#
_cell.length_a   1.000
_cell.length_b   1.000
_cell.length_c   1.000
_cell.angle_alpha   90.00
_cell.angle_beta   90.00
_cell.angle_gamma   90.00
#
_symmetry.space_group_name_H-M   'P 1'
#
loop_
_entity.id
_entity.type
_entity.pdbx_description
1 polymer ?
#
loop_
_entity_poly.entity_id
_entity_poly.type
_entity_poly.pdbx_seq_one_letter_code
_entity_poly.pdbx_strand_id
1 'polypeptide(L)'
;MAQSSTGRWYASQQDVIEWLNSRMIYFDDSHKERINVIYARVSSHDQKKNGDLDRQIGRLALAASEKGDFKVFSDTDSGLNTSHKGLSRMLDWIEQDQVKTV
;
A
#
# COMPACT_ATOMS: atom_id res chain seq x y z
N MET A 1 9.65 -13.42 30.78
CA MET A 1 9.54 -14.62 29.90
C MET A 1 9.12 -15.84 30.72
N ALA A 2 8.16 -16.61 30.21
CA ALA A 2 7.70 -17.86 30.81
C ALA A 2 7.70 -18.99 29.77
N GLN A 3 7.88 -20.25 30.18
CA GLN A 3 7.86 -21.40 29.29
C GLN A 3 6.64 -22.28 29.59
N SER A 4 5.88 -22.71 28.59
CA SER A 4 4.80 -23.69 28.78
C SER A 4 5.35 -25.09 29.00
N SER A 5 4.48 -25.97 29.51
CA SER A 5 4.69 -27.41 29.57
C SER A 5 4.97 -28.06 28.20
N THR A 6 4.62 -27.41 27.10
CA THR A 6 4.90 -27.84 25.72
C THR A 6 6.20 -27.26 25.15
N GLY A 7 6.98 -26.53 25.94
CA GLY A 7 8.26 -25.94 25.54
C GLY A 7 8.16 -24.61 24.80
N ARG A 8 6.96 -24.01 24.68
CA ARG A 8 6.78 -22.70 24.04
C ARG A 8 7.17 -21.57 24.99
N TRP A 9 7.86 -20.56 24.47
CA TRP A 9 8.21 -19.36 25.22
C TRP A 9 7.17 -18.27 25.03
N TYR A 10 6.81 -17.61 26.13
CA TYR A 10 5.90 -16.48 26.17
C TYR A 10 6.65 -15.27 26.70
N ALA A 11 6.53 -14.17 25.99
CA ALA A 11 6.96 -12.85 26.41
C ALA A 11 5.77 -11.90 26.29
N SER A 12 5.64 -10.94 27.20
CA SER A 12 4.64 -9.89 27.03
C SER A 12 5.01 -9.03 25.82
N GLN A 13 4.02 -8.41 25.17
CA GLN A 13 4.30 -7.43 24.11
C GLN A 13 5.24 -6.32 24.60
N GLN A 14 5.03 -5.87 25.84
CA GLN A 14 5.84 -4.85 26.49
C GLN A 14 7.30 -5.28 26.66
N ASP A 15 7.55 -6.50 27.15
CA ASP A 15 8.89 -7.06 27.34
C ASP A 15 9.65 -7.12 26.01
N VAL A 16 8.96 -7.50 24.93
CA VAL A 16 9.53 -7.58 23.58
C VAL A 16 9.88 -6.18 23.06
N ILE A 17 8.98 -5.21 23.24
CA ILE A 17 9.21 -3.82 22.85
C ILE A 17 10.41 -3.23 23.60
N GLU A 18 10.49 -3.44 24.92
CA GLU A 18 11.63 -2.99 25.75
C GLU A 18 12.94 -3.64 25.31
N TRP A 19 12.92 -4.95 25.02
CA TRP A 19 14.09 -5.66 24.54
C TRP A 19 14.58 -5.15 23.18
N LEU A 20 13.67 -4.86 22.24
CA LEU A 20 14.00 -4.28 20.92
C LEU A 20 14.53 -2.85 21.07
N ASN A 21 13.92 -2.04 21.94
CA ASN A 21 14.37 -0.68 22.26
C ASN A 21 15.78 -0.66 22.84
N SER A 22 16.11 -1.58 23.76
CA SER A 22 17.46 -1.68 24.35
C SER A 22 18.56 -1.95 23.33
N ARG A 23 18.20 -2.43 22.14
CA ARG A 23 19.09 -2.73 21.01
C ARG A 23 19.01 -1.70 19.90
N MET A 24 18.21 -0.64 20.05
CA MET A 24 17.98 0.39 19.04
C MET A 24 17.42 -0.18 17.72
N ILE A 25 16.66 -1.28 17.78
CA ILE A 25 16.07 -1.96 16.61
C ILE A 25 14.53 -1.95 16.63
N TYR A 26 13.92 -1.32 17.63
CA TYR A 26 12.49 -1.08 17.65
C TYR A 26 12.16 0.12 16.78
N PHE A 27 11.28 -0.07 15.80
CA PHE A 27 10.73 0.99 14.97
C PHE A 27 9.22 0.97 15.11
N ASP A 28 8.66 1.98 15.76
CA ASP A 28 7.21 2.17 15.87
C ASP A 28 6.74 3.07 14.73
N ASP A 29 6.11 2.47 13.73
CA ASP A 29 5.48 3.16 12.61
C ASP A 29 3.95 3.21 12.74
N SER A 30 3.39 2.81 13.90
CA SER A 30 1.94 2.74 14.11
C SER A 30 1.24 4.09 14.02
N HIS A 31 1.97 5.18 14.25
CA HIS A 31 1.50 6.55 14.13
C HIS A 31 1.70 7.17 12.74
N LYS A 32 2.34 6.46 11.79
CA LYS A 32 2.45 6.97 10.41
C LYS A 32 1.10 6.91 9.72
N GLU A 33 0.59 8.07 9.34
CA GLU A 33 -0.57 8.17 8.46
C GLU A 33 -0.17 7.74 7.04
N ARG A 34 -0.53 6.49 6.69
CA ARG A 34 -0.37 5.94 5.35
C ARG A 34 -1.73 5.79 4.68
N ILE A 35 -1.80 6.08 3.38
CA ILE A 35 -3.05 6.01 2.60
C ILE A 35 -3.11 4.73 1.77
N ASN A 36 -4.32 4.19 1.54
CA ASN A 36 -4.49 3.16 0.51
C ASN A 36 -4.39 3.81 -0.87
N VAL A 37 -3.89 3.09 -1.87
CA VAL A 37 -3.84 3.59 -3.24
C VAL A 37 -4.44 2.56 -4.17
N ILE A 38 -5.00 3.02 -5.28
CA ILE A 38 -5.41 2.15 -6.38
C ILE A 38 -4.70 2.62 -7.65
N TYR A 39 -4.33 1.68 -8.51
CA TYR A 39 -3.73 1.97 -9.80
C TYR A 39 -4.53 1.32 -10.94
N ALA A 40 -4.86 2.13 -11.95
CA ALA A 40 -5.61 1.70 -13.13
C ALA A 40 -4.89 2.11 -14.43
N ARG A 41 -4.99 1.31 -15.48
CA ARG A 41 -4.32 1.59 -16.76
C ARG A 41 -5.13 1.08 -17.93
N VAL A 42 -5.20 1.90 -18.98
CA VAL A 42 -5.64 1.49 -20.32
C VAL A 42 -4.52 1.66 -21.35
N SER A 43 -4.54 0.87 -22.42
CA SER A 43 -3.49 0.83 -23.43
C SER A 43 -3.65 1.84 -24.55
N SER A 44 -4.82 2.49 -24.68
CA SER A 44 -5.03 3.52 -25.69
C SER A 44 -5.85 4.71 -25.19
N HIS A 45 -5.65 5.86 -25.84
CA HIS A 45 -6.49 7.03 -25.62
C HIS A 45 -7.95 6.78 -26.01
N ASP A 46 -8.20 5.88 -26.97
CA ASP A 46 -9.57 5.54 -27.37
C ASP A 46 -10.29 4.77 -26.26
N GLN A 47 -9.61 3.84 -25.58
CA GLN A 47 -10.17 3.16 -24.40
C GLN A 47 -10.51 4.16 -23.28
N LYS A 48 -9.66 5.17 -23.07
CA LYS A 48 -9.97 6.26 -22.14
C LYS A 48 -11.21 7.04 -22.57
N LYS A 49 -11.30 7.43 -23.84
CA LYS A 49 -12.47 8.15 -24.39
C LYS A 49 -13.76 7.31 -24.30
N ASN A 50 -13.65 6.00 -24.48
CA ASN A 50 -14.75 5.06 -24.35
C ASN A 50 -15.14 4.77 -22.89
N GLY A 51 -14.47 5.39 -21.90
CA GLY A 51 -14.76 5.25 -20.48
C GLY A 51 -14.25 3.95 -19.85
N ASP A 52 -13.37 3.19 -20.52
CA ASP A 52 -12.85 1.94 -19.99
C ASP A 52 -12.00 2.17 -18.73
N LEU A 53 -11.22 3.26 -18.73
CA LEU A 53 -10.39 3.64 -17.58
C LEU A 53 -11.26 4.02 -16.37
N ASP A 54 -12.30 4.82 -16.59
CA ASP A 54 -13.20 5.24 -15.51
C ASP A 54 -13.98 4.05 -14.94
N ARG A 55 -14.39 3.12 -15.81
CA ARG A 55 -15.03 1.86 -15.37
C ARG A 55 -14.07 0.98 -14.57
N GLN A 56 -12.80 0.92 -14.96
CA GLN A 56 -11.78 0.19 -14.20
C GLN A 56 -11.55 0.84 -12.82
N ILE A 57 -11.41 2.16 -12.76
CA ILE A 57 -11.28 2.92 -11.51
C ILE A 57 -12.50 2.69 -10.61
N GLY A 58 -13.73 2.77 -11.15
CA GLY A 58 -14.94 2.56 -10.37
C GLY A 58 -15.03 1.16 -9.74
N ARG A 59 -14.63 0.11 -10.47
CA ARG A 59 -14.58 -1.26 -9.94
C ARG A 59 -13.56 -1.41 -8.81
N LEU A 60 -12.37 -0.81 -8.98
CA LEU A 60 -11.32 -0.82 -7.95
C LEU A 60 -11.72 0.02 -6.73
N ALA A 61 -12.36 1.17 -6.94
CA ALA A 61 -12.88 2.04 -5.89
C ALA A 61 -13.92 1.33 -5.02
N LEU A 62 -14.83 0.56 -5.63
CA LEU A 62 -15.79 -0.27 -4.90
C LEU A 62 -15.07 -1.25 -3.95
N ALA A 63 -14.09 -1.99 -4.46
CA ALA A 63 -13.30 -2.93 -3.63
C ALA A 63 -12.43 -2.21 -2.58
N ALA A 64 -11.87 -1.04 -2.89
CA ALA A 64 -11.02 -0.28 -1.98
C ALA A 64 -11.82 0.41 -0.87
N SER A 65 -13.08 0.77 -1.13
CA SER A 65 -13.93 1.46 -0.15
C SER A 65 -14.14 0.66 1.13
N GLU A 66 -14.14 -0.68 1.05
CA GLU A 66 -14.19 -1.57 2.22
C GLU A 66 -12.95 -1.45 3.12
N LYS A 67 -11.83 -0.96 2.58
CA LYS A 67 -10.55 -0.78 3.29
C LYS A 67 -10.32 0.67 3.77
N GLY A 68 -11.27 1.56 3.53
CA GLY A 68 -11.22 2.98 3.90
C GLY A 68 -10.77 3.90 2.75
N ASP A 69 -10.34 5.11 3.10
CA ASP A 69 -9.96 6.13 2.12
C ASP A 69 -8.78 5.67 1.24
N PHE A 70 -8.83 6.09 -0.02
CA PHE A 70 -7.82 5.73 -1.02
C PHE A 70 -7.52 6.87 -2.00
N LYS A 71 -6.34 6.82 -2.60
CA LYS A 71 -5.92 7.71 -3.69
C LYS A 71 -5.82 6.96 -5.01
N VAL A 72 -6.25 7.59 -6.10
CA VAL A 72 -6.22 6.99 -7.45
C VAL A 72 -5.00 7.45 -8.22
N PHE A 73 -4.26 6.50 -8.77
CA PHE A 73 -3.24 6.70 -9.79
C PHE A 73 -3.70 6.05 -11.10
N SER A 74 -3.44 6.69 -12.23
CA SER A 74 -3.81 6.11 -13.52
C SER A 74 -2.92 6.51 -14.67
N ASP A 75 -2.86 5.65 -15.68
CA ASP A 75 -2.10 5.86 -16.90
C ASP A 75 -2.93 5.53 -18.16
N THR A 76 -2.60 6.21 -19.25
CA THR A 76 -3.16 5.99 -20.58
C THR A 76 -2.03 6.01 -21.58
N ASP A 77 -1.37 4.86 -21.73
CA ASP A 77 -0.15 4.75 -22.52
C ASP A 77 -0.18 3.46 -23.34
N SER A 78 0.23 3.57 -24.61
CA SER A 78 0.48 2.40 -25.44
C SER A 78 1.64 1.61 -24.83
N GLY A 79 1.58 0.28 -24.86
CA GLY A 79 2.62 -0.56 -24.22
C GLY A 79 4.05 -0.37 -24.74
N LEU A 80 4.23 0.47 -25.78
CA LEU A 80 5.51 0.84 -26.36
C LEU A 80 6.05 2.19 -25.84
N ASN A 81 5.20 3.03 -25.23
CA ASN A 81 5.60 4.31 -24.65
C ASN A 81 5.40 4.26 -23.13
N THR A 82 6.47 3.96 -22.40
CA THR A 82 6.44 3.57 -20.98
C THR A 82 6.67 4.73 -20.04
N SER A 83 6.12 5.92 -20.34
CA SER A 83 6.31 7.07 -19.46
C SER A 83 5.65 6.85 -18.08
N HIS A 84 4.60 6.01 -18.02
CA HIS A 84 3.97 5.46 -16.81
C HIS A 84 3.96 6.43 -15.62
N LYS A 85 3.52 7.67 -15.87
CA LYS A 85 3.63 8.77 -14.91
C LYS A 85 2.73 8.56 -13.69
N GLY A 86 1.64 7.83 -13.85
CA GLY A 86 0.78 7.37 -12.77
C GLY A 86 1.50 6.36 -11.88
N LEU A 87 2.05 5.31 -12.50
CA LEU A 87 2.81 4.29 -11.77
C LEU A 87 4.05 4.85 -11.08
N SER A 88 4.85 5.68 -11.77
CA SER A 88 6.05 6.30 -11.20
C SER A 88 5.71 7.12 -9.96
N ARG A 89 4.68 7.98 -10.02
CA ARG A 89 4.25 8.75 -8.85
C ARG A 89 3.75 7.86 -7.70
N MET A 90 3.11 6.73 -8.02
CA MET A 90 2.70 5.78 -6.98
C MET A 90 3.92 5.13 -6.32
N LEU A 91 4.93 4.74 -7.11
CA LEU A 91 6.18 4.20 -6.61
C LEU A 91 6.92 5.23 -5.73
N ASP A 92 6.95 6.50 -6.14
CA ASP A 92 7.54 7.57 -5.32
C ASP A 92 6.88 7.67 -3.93
N TRP A 93 5.55 7.46 -3.85
CA TRP A 93 4.81 7.46 -2.59
C TRP A 93 5.11 6.21 -1.74
N ILE A 94 5.31 5.05 -2.39
CA ILE A 94 5.71 3.81 -1.72
C ILE A 94 7.13 3.96 -1.15
N GLU A 95 8.06 4.52 -1.93
CA GLU A 95 9.44 4.77 -1.49
C GLU A 95 9.51 5.76 -0.31
N GLN A 96 8.57 6.71 -0.25
CA GLN A 96 8.44 7.66 0.86
C GLN A 96 7.68 7.09 2.06
N ASP A 97 7.31 5.81 2.04
CA ASP A 97 6.58 5.12 3.11
C ASP A 97 5.21 5.76 3.44
N GLN A 98 4.55 6.33 2.40
CA GLN A 98 3.24 7.00 2.50
C GLN A 98 2.07 6.08 2.16
N VAL A 99 2.34 4.88 1.64
CA VAL A 99 1.32 3.94 1.14
C VAL A 99 1.12 2.79 2.11
N LYS A 100 -0.13 2.55 2.48
CA LYS A 100 -0.53 1.46 3.39
C LYS A 100 -0.77 0.15 2.62
N THR A 101 -1.51 0.28 1.53
CA THR A 101 -1.96 -0.85 0.69
C THR A 101 -2.10 -0.36 -0.75
N VAL A 102 -1.80 -1.23 -1.72
CA VAL A 102 -2.07 -1.06 -3.16
C VAL A 102 -3.17 -2.03 -3.58
#